data_AF-A0A160TYG2-F1
#
_entry.id   AF-A0A160TYG2-F1
#
_cell.length_a   1.000
_cell.length_b   1.000
_cell.length_c   1.000
_cell.angle_alpha   90.00
_cell.angle_beta   90.00
_cell.angle_gamma   90.00
#
_symmetry.space_group_name_H-M   'P 1'
#
loop_
_entity.id
_entity.type
_entity.pdbx_description
1 polymer ?
#
loop_
_entity_poly.entity_id
_entity_poly.type
_entity_poly.pdbx_seq_one_letter_code
_entity_poly.pdbx_strand_id
1 'polypeptide(L)'
;MMSGTMYLSPHPDEGQYSCELTAVEVCSMWGRSVVRQSCKARRFGDQISIRSQIEEMLEAKVEGLIYVPDNFTLTIQSADRMFGALVSAVTAPAEFRRANDGIS
;
A
#
# COMPACT_ATOMS: atom_id res chain seq x y z
N MET A 1 9.30 11.19 -2.93
CA MET A 1 8.07 10.81 -3.67
C MET A 1 7.80 9.34 -3.37
N MET A 2 6.55 8.96 -3.12
CA MET A 2 6.17 7.57 -2.89
C MET A 2 5.10 7.16 -3.88
N SER A 3 5.22 5.97 -4.44
CA SER A 3 4.25 5.33 -5.34
C SER A 3 4.26 3.83 -5.12
N GLY A 4 3.35 3.10 -5.75
CA GLY A 4 3.33 1.65 -5.66
C GLY A 4 2.20 1.02 -6.44
N THR A 5 2.21 -0.31 -6.48
CA THR A 5 1.16 -1.12 -7.05
C THR A 5 0.65 -2.09 -6.00
N MET A 6 -0.67 -2.27 -5.95
CA MET A 6 -1.31 -3.21 -5.03
C MET A 6 -2.23 -4.13 -5.81
N TYR A 7 -2.15 -5.42 -5.50
CA TYR A 7 -3.10 -6.43 -5.94
C TYR A 7 -3.95 -6.87 -4.76
N LEU A 8 -5.27 -6.84 -4.90
CA LEU A 8 -6.23 -7.30 -3.90
C LEU A 8 -6.88 -8.59 -4.41
N SER A 9 -6.85 -9.64 -3.60
CA SER A 9 -7.51 -10.91 -3.89
C SER A 9 -8.62 -11.21 -2.88
N PRO A 10 -9.69 -11.90 -3.29
CA PRO A 10 -10.77 -12.31 -2.40
C PRO A 10 -10.27 -13.15 -1.22
N HIS A 11 -10.89 -12.99 -0.05
CA HIS A 11 -10.70 -13.85 1.11
C HIS A 11 -11.99 -14.65 1.38
N PRO A 12 -11.92 -15.86 2.00
CA PRO A 12 -13.12 -16.63 2.36
C PRO A 12 -14.07 -15.88 3.30
N ASP A 13 -13.52 -15.02 4.17
CA ASP A 13 -14.32 -14.19 5.08
C ASP A 13 -14.83 -12.93 4.37
N GLU A 14 -16.12 -12.65 4.55
CA GLU A 14 -16.76 -11.47 3.97
C GLU A 14 -16.09 -10.17 4.45
N GLY A 15 -15.89 -9.24 3.50
CA GLY A 15 -15.29 -7.93 3.75
C GLY A 15 -13.79 -7.97 4.05
N GLN A 16 -13.15 -9.13 3.93
CA GLN A 16 -11.69 -9.27 4.01
C GLN A 16 -11.09 -9.53 2.63
N TYR A 17 -9.86 -9.08 2.45
CA TYR A 17 -9.09 -9.28 1.23
C TYR A 17 -7.63 -9.52 1.61
N SER A 18 -7.00 -10.45 0.90
CA SER A 18 -5.55 -10.56 0.91
C SER A 18 -4.99 -9.56 -0.09
N CYS A 19 -3.80 -9.04 0.15
CA CYS A 19 -3.13 -8.20 -0.83
C CYS A 19 -1.62 -8.36 -0.85
N GLU A 20 -1.07 -8.00 -2.00
CA GLU A 20 0.36 -7.83 -2.22
C GLU A 20 0.59 -6.39 -2.66
N LEU A 21 1.57 -5.74 -2.04
CA LEU A 21 1.93 -4.35 -2.28
C LEU A 21 3.41 -4.28 -2.63
N THR A 22 3.73 -3.62 -3.75
CA THR A 22 5.09 -3.17 -4.05
C THR A 22 5.13 -1.66 -3.93
N ALA A 23 5.83 -1.17 -2.90
CA ALA A 23 6.02 0.27 -2.65
C ALA A 23 7.38 0.73 -3.20
N VAL A 24 7.39 1.92 -3.80
CA VAL A 24 8.58 2.61 -4.28
C VAL A 24 8.68 3.94 -3.57
N GLU A 25 9.74 4.13 -2.79
CA GLU A 25 10.06 5.38 -2.10
C GLU A 25 11.32 5.98 -2.72
N VAL A 26 11.24 7.20 -3.24
CA VAL A 26 12.39 7.96 -3.75
C VAL A 26 12.65 9.17 -2.85
N CYS A 27 13.83 9.19 -2.24
CA CYS A 27 14.32 10.26 -1.39
C CYS A 27 15.56 10.89 -2.03
N SER A 28 15.49 12.17 -2.42
CA SER A 28 16.54 12.85 -3.20
C SER A 28 17.94 12.77 -2.59
N MET A 29 18.05 12.74 -1.26
CA MET A 29 19.33 12.64 -0.55
C MET A 29 19.73 11.20 -0.18
N TRP A 30 18.77 10.28 -0.12
CA TRP A 30 18.95 8.96 0.49
C TRP A 30 18.80 7.79 -0.47
N GLY A 31 18.49 8.07 -1.74
CA GLY A 31 18.32 7.08 -2.79
C GLY A 31 16.89 6.58 -2.89
N ARG A 32 16.73 5.32 -3.32
CA ARG A 32 15.45 4.70 -3.61
C ARG A 32 15.31 3.41 -2.82
N SER A 33 14.12 3.17 -2.29
CA SER A 33 13.70 1.87 -1.75
C SER A 33 12.60 1.29 -2.61
N VAL A 34 12.67 -0.02 -2.86
CA VAL A 34 11.60 -0.82 -3.46
C VAL A 34 11.30 -1.95 -2.48
N VAL A 35 10.07 -2.02 -1.98
CA VAL A 35 9.71 -2.89 -0.87
C VAL A 35 8.49 -3.73 -1.23
N ARG A 36 8.63 -5.05 -1.14
CA ARG A 36 7.54 -6.00 -1.30
C ARG A 36 6.92 -6.30 0.06
N GLN A 37 5.60 -6.17 0.13
CA GLN A 37 4.82 -6.31 1.34
C GLN A 37 3.63 -7.22 1.09
N SER A 38 3.37 -8.13 2.02
CA SER A 38 2.07 -8.80 2.12
C SER A 38 1.14 -7.91 2.92
N CYS A 39 -0.16 -7.98 2.66
CA CYS A 39 -1.12 -7.20 3.42
C CYS A 39 -2.49 -7.85 3.55
N LYS A 40 -3.25 -7.38 4.53
CA LYS A 40 -4.65 -7.73 4.76
C LYS A 40 -5.48 -6.46 4.74
N ALA A 41 -6.47 -6.42 3.86
CA ALA A 41 -7.43 -5.33 3.81
C ALA A 41 -8.76 -5.78 4.40
N ARG A 42 -9.39 -4.88 5.17
CA ARG A 42 -10.72 -5.09 5.74
C ARG A 42 -11.62 -3.91 5.42
N ARG A 43 -12.79 -4.20 4.87
CA ARG A 43 -13.78 -3.22 4.45
C ARG A 43 -14.90 -3.09 5.50
N PHE A 44 -15.29 -1.85 5.76
CA PHE A 44 -16.41 -1.49 6.63
C PHE A 44 -17.22 -0.39 5.93
N GLY A 45 -18.31 -0.78 5.25
CA GLY A 45 -19.07 0.16 4.42
C GLY A 45 -18.21 0.71 3.27
N ASP A 46 -17.96 2.01 3.28
CA ASP A 46 -17.09 2.70 2.32
C ASP A 46 -15.65 2.86 2.84
N GLN A 47 -15.33 2.45 4.06
CA GLN A 47 -13.98 2.52 4.61
C GLN A 47 -13.21 1.22 4.38
N ILE A 48 -11.91 1.31 4.12
CA ILE A 48 -10.98 0.19 4.05
C ILE A 48 -9.77 0.48 4.95
N SER A 49 -9.45 -0.48 5.82
CA SER A 49 -8.21 -0.53 6.58
C SER A 49 -7.29 -1.58 5.98
N ILE A 50 -6.04 -1.22 5.67
CA ILE A 50 -5.01 -2.12 5.14
C ILE A 50 -3.87 -2.21 6.14
N ARG A 51 -3.52 -3.44 6.52
CA ARG A 51 -2.37 -3.73 7.38
C ARG A 51 -1.33 -4.51 6.61
N SER A 52 -0.11 -4.00 6.58
CA SER A 52 0.98 -4.56 5.77
C SER A 52 2.07 -5.16 6.64
N GLN A 53 2.80 -6.11 6.05
CA GLN A 53 3.99 -6.72 6.61
C GLN A 53 5.08 -6.69 5.53
N ILE A 54 6.28 -6.26 5.91
CA ILE A 54 7.43 -6.27 5.01
C ILE A 54 7.86 -7.72 4.81
N GLU A 55 7.89 -8.14 3.55
CA GLU A 55 8.40 -9.45 3.16
C GLU A 55 9.84 -9.35 2.69
N GLU A 56 10.15 -8.31 1.91
CA GLU A 56 11.45 -8.18 1.26
C GLU A 56 11.77 -6.73 0.86
N MET A 57 13.01 -6.33 1.11
CA MET A 57 13.59 -5.10 0.55
C MET A 57 14.21 -5.46 -0.81
N LEU A 58 13.49 -5.23 -1.91
CA LEU A 58 13.98 -5.48 -3.26
C LEU A 58 15.09 -4.49 -3.66
N GLU A 59 15.00 -3.28 -3.12
CA GLU A 59 16.05 -2.27 -3.16
C GLU A 59 16.01 -1.48 -1.85
N ALA A 60 17.16 -1.22 -1.26
CA ALA A 60 17.27 -0.44 -0.03
C ALA A 60 17.98 0.88 -0.31
N LYS A 61 17.39 1.97 0.22
CA LYS A 61 18.09 3.23 0.45
C LYS A 61 19.34 3.04 1.33
N VAL A 62 20.14 4.10 1.45
CA VAL A 62 21.41 4.11 2.23
C VAL A 62 21.30 3.32 3.54
N GLU A 63 22.32 2.50 3.82
CA GLU A 63 22.40 1.66 5.03
C GLU A 63 22.12 2.45 6.32
N GLY A 64 21.41 1.82 7.25
CA GLY A 64 21.06 2.40 8.56
C GLY A 64 19.70 3.08 8.62
N LEU A 65 19.00 3.26 7.50
CA LEU A 65 17.62 3.76 7.51
C LEU A 65 16.61 2.61 7.66
N ILE A 66 15.74 2.72 8.67
CA ILE A 66 14.68 1.74 8.93
C ILE A 66 13.50 2.01 7.97
N TYR A 67 12.99 0.95 7.35
CA TYR A 67 11.72 0.94 6.64
C TYR A 67 10.66 0.29 7.55
N VAL A 68 9.47 0.88 7.62
CA VAL A 68 8.36 0.34 8.40
C VAL A 68 7.17 0.03 7.48
N PRO A 69 6.27 -0.90 7.86
CA PRO A 69 5.21 -1.32 6.97
C PRO A 69 4.26 -0.19 6.59
N ASP A 70 3.86 -0.16 5.31
CA ASP A 70 2.95 0.83 4.76
C ASP A 70 1.50 0.38 5.00
N ASN A 71 0.89 0.87 6.08
CA ASN A 71 -0.52 0.63 6.36
C ASN A 71 -1.36 1.74 5.72
N PHE A 72 -2.65 1.48 5.49
CA PHE A 72 -3.54 2.48 4.90
C PHE A 72 -4.90 2.52 5.60
N THR A 73 -5.49 3.70 5.65
CA THR A 73 -6.91 3.90 5.95
C THR A 73 -7.50 4.74 4.82
N LEU A 74 -8.43 4.16 4.07
CA LEU A 74 -8.94 4.72 2.83
C LEU A 74 -10.48 4.76 2.85
N THR A 75 -11.05 5.73 2.16
CA THR A 75 -12.47 5.79 1.81
C THR A 75 -12.63 5.48 0.33
N ILE A 76 -13.53 4.56 -0.01
CA ILE A 76 -13.96 4.23 -1.36
C ILE A 76 -14.84 5.37 -1.85
N GLN A 77 -14.41 6.05 -2.91
CA GLN A 77 -15.15 7.16 -3.49
C GLN A 77 -15.88 6.74 -4.78
N SER A 78 -15.34 5.75 -5.48
CA SER A 78 -15.90 5.18 -6.70
C SER A 78 -15.31 3.79 -6.95
N ALA A 79 -15.73 3.12 -8.04
CA ALA A 79 -15.22 1.80 -8.41
C ALA A 79 -13.72 1.80 -8.81
N ASP A 80 -13.17 2.96 -9.15
CA ASP A 80 -11.82 3.17 -9.63
C ASP A 80 -10.94 4.00 -8.68
N ARG A 81 -11.50 4.57 -7.60
CA ARG A 81 -10.79 5.50 -6.71
C ARG A 81 -11.04 5.24 -5.23
N MET A 82 -9.95 5.19 -4.47
CA MET A 82 -9.97 5.29 -3.01
C MET A 82 -9.00 6.39 -2.56
N PHE A 83 -9.35 7.11 -1.50
CA PHE A 83 -8.53 8.19 -0.97
C PHE A 83 -8.50 8.15 0.56
N GLY A 84 -7.36 8.49 1.15
CA GLY A 84 -7.23 8.58 2.59
C GLY A 84 -5.79 8.80 3.00
N ALA A 85 -5.30 8.00 3.93
CA ALA A 85 -3.97 8.16 4.50
C ALA A 85 -3.15 6.87 4.46
N LEU A 86 -1.88 7.03 4.10
CA LEU A 86 -0.77 6.15 4.49
C LEU A 86 -0.48 6.35 5.98
N VAL A 87 -0.28 5.26 6.71
CA VAL A 87 0.13 5.21 8.10
C VAL A 87 1.36 4.31 8.21
N SER A 88 2.53 4.94 8.15
CA SER A 88 3.86 4.30 8.19
C SER A 88 4.71 5.05 9.23
N ALA A 89 6.00 5.27 8.96
CA ALA A 89 6.88 6.07 9.82
C ALA A 89 6.36 7.51 9.97
N VAL A 90 5.60 7.96 8.98
CA VAL A 90 4.84 9.22 8.96
C VAL A 90 3.42 8.94 8.45
N THR A 91 2.52 9.89 8.69
CA THR A 91 1.19 9.91 8.07
C THR A 91 1.21 10.83 6.86
N ALA A 92 0.70 10.37 5.72
CA ALA A 92 0.63 11.16 4.50
C ALA A 92 -0.65 10.83 3.72
N PRO A 93 -1.18 11.77 2.90
CA PRO A 93 -2.28 11.47 2.00
C PRO A 93 -1.91 10.34 1.01
N ALA A 94 -2.86 9.45 0.75
CA ALA A 94 -2.72 8.35 -0.20
C ALA A 94 -3.93 8.32 -1.14
N GLU A 95 -3.66 8.13 -2.43
CA GLU A 95 -4.68 7.90 -3.46
C GLU A 95 -4.40 6.56 -4.14
N PHE A 96 -5.44 5.73 -4.25
CA PHE A 96 -5.42 4.48 -4.99
C PHE A 96 -6.32 4.64 -6.21
N ARG A 97 -5.77 4.27 -7.37
CA ARG A 97 -6.49 4.22 -8.64
C ARG A 97 -6.45 2.81 -9.18
N ARG A 98 -7.59 2.30 -9.66
CA ARG A 98 -7.62 1.04 -10.42
C ARG A 98 -6.79 1.22 -11.69
N ALA A 99 -5.90 0.27 -11.98
CA ALA A 99 -5.21 0.26 -13.26
C ALA A 99 -6.24 0.03 -14.38
N ASN A 100 -6.32 0.97 -15.32
CA ASN A 100 -7.29 0.88 -16.43
C ASN A 100 -6.91 -0.19 -17.46
N ASP A 101 -5.66 -0.65 -17.46
CA ASP A 101 -5.09 -1.57 -18.46
C ASP A 101 -4.83 -2.99 -17.93
N GLY A 102 -5.23 -3.29 -16.68
CA GLY A 102 -5.08 -4.61 -16.06
C GLY A 102 -6.40 -5.36 -16.01
N ILE A 103 -6.44 -6.61 -16.48
CA ILE A 103 -7.59 -7.50 -16.25
C ILE A 103 -7.79 -7.60 -14.73
N SER A 104 -9.00 -7.25 -14.28
CA SER A 104 -9.38 -7.16 -12.86
C SER A 104 -10.02 -8.43 -12.35
#